data_AF-A0A7W5HHH8-F1
#
_entry.id   AF-A0A7W5HHH8-F1
#
_cell.length_a   1.000
_cell.length_b   1.000
_cell.length_c   1.000
_cell.angle_alpha   90.00
_cell.angle_beta   90.00
_cell.angle_gamma   90.00
#
_symmetry.space_group_name_H-M   'P 1'
#
loop_
_entity.id
_entity.type
_entity.pdbx_description
1 polymer ?
#
loop_
_entity_poly.entity_id
_entity_poly.type
_entity_poly.pdbx_seq_one_letter_code
_entity_poly.pdbx_strand_id
1 'polypeptide(L)'
;MKIGATIQGGLLAMSLCAALAGCASSSRAVRPADARPVPASGILGHDLLQADAQRTLPVTIVRDKGTVGSMTHTVLLIDRQPVAMLDRRQKVDVFLTPGVHIFTVSYMKHLTGRPLGEYNIDIQPDTDNQLRLRLVTKDAPRVERMSAPDVPGGQGKPLWHDREDLEQYANPADVASIVDDAIAHASTGDWWKTLAGRGMNEQTRYVYTTKAGWVDLKHVISTASNPGCYVPGASIFGAWTMEVMQVFYAPFSAFEAEDFLSNRIGGNAAVIYAATLGTKGTRGQIVQRMIDKLGPLSAEEAAAHFGVHGPLQKWPFNPDEVGPMDRRTAGR
;
A
#
# COMPACT_ATOMS: atom_id res chain seq x y z
N MET A 1 -8.27 -17.82 -46.10
CA MET A 1 -8.60 -16.44 -45.68
C MET A 1 -9.41 -16.49 -44.39
N LYS A 2 -8.76 -16.43 -43.22
CA LYS A 2 -9.39 -16.35 -41.88
C LYS A 2 -8.45 -15.56 -40.96
N ILE A 3 -8.45 -14.23 -41.08
CA ILE A 3 -7.63 -13.31 -40.25
C ILE A 3 -8.53 -12.41 -39.37
N GLY A 4 -9.85 -12.45 -39.54
CA GLY A 4 -10.77 -11.49 -38.89
C GLY A 4 -11.14 -11.75 -37.43
N ALA A 5 -11.02 -12.99 -36.91
CA ALA A 5 -11.57 -13.34 -35.59
C ALA A 5 -10.64 -12.99 -34.41
N THR A 6 -9.33 -12.87 -34.64
CA THR A 6 -8.34 -12.70 -33.55
C THR A 6 -8.22 -11.25 -33.07
N ILE A 7 -8.56 -10.27 -33.92
CA ILE A 7 -8.36 -8.85 -33.63
C ILE A 7 -9.49 -8.29 -32.74
N GLN A 8 -10.73 -8.82 -32.87
CA GLN A 8 -11.85 -8.40 -32.03
C GLN A 8 -11.72 -8.84 -30.56
N GLY A 9 -11.11 -10.02 -30.30
CA GLY A 9 -10.87 -10.48 -28.92
C GLY A 9 -9.82 -9.63 -28.18
N GLY A 10 -8.78 -9.19 -28.89
CA GLY A 10 -7.71 -8.35 -28.32
C GLY A 10 -8.19 -6.95 -27.93
N LEU A 11 -9.04 -6.32 -28.76
CA LEU A 11 -9.61 -5.00 -28.48
C LEU A 11 -10.59 -5.02 -27.30
N LEU A 12 -11.42 -6.06 -27.17
CA LEU A 12 -12.33 -6.20 -26.03
C LEU A 12 -11.57 -6.42 -24.70
N ALA A 13 -10.50 -7.23 -24.74
CA ALA A 13 -9.64 -7.46 -23.58
C ALA A 13 -8.87 -6.20 -23.17
N MET A 14 -8.36 -5.41 -24.13
CA MET A 14 -7.67 -4.15 -23.83
C MET A 14 -8.61 -3.08 -23.25
N SER A 15 -9.83 -2.94 -23.77
CA SER A 15 -10.83 -2.01 -23.21
C SER A 15 -11.28 -2.43 -21.81
N LEU A 16 -11.34 -3.73 -21.51
CA LEU A 16 -11.64 -4.23 -20.16
C LEU A 16 -10.48 -3.94 -19.19
N CYS A 17 -9.22 -4.13 -19.61
CA CYS A 17 -8.05 -3.77 -18.80
C CYS A 17 -7.93 -2.25 -18.57
N ALA A 18 -8.25 -1.42 -19.56
CA ALA A 18 -8.25 0.04 -19.41
C ALA A 18 -9.40 0.55 -18.51
N ALA A 19 -10.54 -0.15 -18.48
CA ALA A 19 -11.64 0.15 -17.55
C ALA A 19 -11.34 -0.32 -16.11
N LEU A 20 -10.53 -1.37 -15.93
CA LEU A 20 -10.08 -1.85 -14.62
C LEU A 20 -8.85 -1.13 -14.08
N ALA A 21 -8.06 -0.46 -14.93
CA ALA A 21 -6.98 0.46 -14.52
C ALA A 21 -7.51 1.79 -13.92
N GLY A 22 -8.79 1.83 -13.54
CA GLY A 22 -9.44 2.94 -12.86
C GLY A 22 -8.83 3.23 -11.49
N CYS A 23 -7.78 4.06 -11.50
CA CYS A 23 -7.27 4.86 -10.39
C CYS A 23 -7.05 4.10 -9.07
N ALA A 24 -5.84 3.56 -8.87
CA ALA A 24 -5.23 3.41 -7.54
C ALA A 24 -5.18 4.80 -6.87
N SER A 25 -6.32 5.20 -6.29
CA SER A 25 -6.51 6.55 -5.78
C SER A 25 -5.96 6.59 -4.36
N SER A 26 -4.67 6.88 -4.26
CA SER A 26 -4.01 7.27 -3.02
C SER A 26 -4.91 8.21 -2.21
N SER A 27 -5.03 7.97 -0.90
CA SER A 27 -5.80 8.85 -0.02
C SER A 27 -5.27 10.28 -0.14
N ARG A 28 -6.10 11.23 -0.58
CA ARG A 28 -5.70 12.64 -0.71
C ARG A 28 -6.35 13.45 0.40
N ALA A 29 -5.53 14.23 1.09
CA ALA A 29 -5.95 15.18 2.10
C ALA A 29 -7.08 16.08 1.58
N VAL A 30 -8.12 16.25 2.38
CA VAL A 30 -9.22 17.19 2.11
C VAL A 30 -9.19 18.26 3.19
N ARG A 31 -9.07 19.53 2.80
CA ARG A 31 -9.17 20.64 3.76
C ARG A 31 -10.60 20.71 4.32
N PRO A 32 -10.81 21.08 5.60
CA PRO A 32 -12.16 21.15 6.16
C PRO A 32 -13.11 22.13 5.46
N ALA A 33 -12.55 23.18 4.84
CA ALA A 33 -13.31 24.12 4.03
C ALA A 33 -13.83 23.51 2.71
N ASP A 34 -13.14 22.50 2.17
CA ASP A 34 -13.50 21.82 0.92
C ASP A 34 -14.34 20.54 1.16
N ALA A 35 -14.54 20.17 2.43
CA ALA A 35 -15.32 19.01 2.85
C ALA A 35 -16.80 19.37 3.01
N ARG A 36 -17.66 18.48 2.52
CA ARG A 36 -19.13 18.62 2.65
C ARG A 36 -19.57 18.22 4.05
N PRO A 37 -20.57 18.85 4.65
CA PRO A 37 -21.14 18.34 5.89
C PRO A 37 -21.73 16.94 5.67
N VAL A 38 -21.65 16.08 6.69
CA VAL A 38 -22.41 14.83 6.73
C VAL A 38 -23.91 15.16 6.63
N PRO A 39 -24.68 14.50 5.74
CA PRO A 39 -26.13 14.74 5.65
C PRO A 39 -26.82 14.30 6.95
N ALA A 40 -27.98 14.88 7.26
CA ALA A 40 -28.73 14.56 8.50
C ALA A 40 -29.00 13.05 8.68
N SER A 41 -29.25 12.32 7.58
CA SER A 41 -29.45 10.86 7.60
C SER A 41 -28.19 10.05 7.98
N GLY A 42 -27.01 10.67 7.93
CA GLY A 42 -25.74 10.08 8.32
C GLY A 42 -25.32 10.45 9.75
N ILE A 43 -26.06 11.30 10.44
CA ILE A 43 -25.83 11.56 11.87
C ILE A 43 -26.46 10.43 12.67
N LEU A 44 -25.65 9.79 13.52
CA LEU A 44 -26.06 8.67 14.36
C LEU A 44 -26.25 9.09 15.83
N GLY A 45 -25.46 10.07 16.28
CA GLY A 45 -25.53 10.63 17.63
C GLY A 45 -25.65 12.15 17.55
N HIS A 46 -26.70 12.69 18.15
CA HIS A 46 -26.96 14.14 18.16
C HIS A 46 -26.32 14.85 19.34
N ASP A 47 -26.01 14.11 20.41
CA ASP A 47 -25.55 14.69 21.67
C ASP A 47 -24.31 15.52 21.45
N LEU A 48 -23.31 15.04 20.69
CA LEU A 48 -22.04 15.73 20.44
C LEU A 48 -22.12 16.91 19.45
N LEU A 49 -23.25 17.14 18.78
CA LEU A 49 -23.34 18.14 17.70
C LEU A 49 -23.55 19.57 18.20
N GLN A 50 -23.90 19.75 19.47
CA GLN A 50 -24.13 21.06 20.07
C GLN A 50 -23.18 21.26 21.25
N ALA A 51 -22.78 22.49 21.52
CA ALA A 51 -22.05 22.79 22.74
C ALA A 51 -22.96 22.59 23.96
N ASP A 52 -22.38 22.15 25.08
CA ASP A 52 -23.06 22.15 26.38
C ASP A 52 -22.16 22.80 27.46
N ALA A 53 -22.62 22.80 28.71
CA ALA A 53 -21.90 23.43 29.82
C ALA A 53 -20.50 22.85 30.09
N GLN A 54 -20.26 21.59 29.72
CA GLN A 54 -18.99 20.88 29.90
C GLN A 54 -18.20 20.76 28.59
N ARG A 55 -18.91 20.78 27.46
CA ARG A 55 -18.40 20.41 26.15
C ARG A 55 -18.44 21.59 25.19
N THR A 56 -17.38 22.38 25.23
CA THR A 56 -17.32 23.68 24.54
C THR A 56 -16.28 23.72 23.42
N LEU A 57 -15.38 22.74 23.32
CA LEU A 57 -14.30 22.76 22.34
C LEU A 57 -14.79 22.22 20.99
N PRO A 58 -14.77 23.02 19.91
CA PRO A 58 -15.15 22.55 18.59
C PRO A 58 -14.06 21.61 18.03
N VAL A 59 -14.49 20.48 17.47
CA VAL A 59 -13.64 19.48 16.84
C VAL A 59 -14.22 19.16 15.47
N THR A 60 -13.44 19.35 14.42
CA THR A 60 -13.84 19.05 13.05
C THR A 60 -13.15 17.78 12.60
N ILE A 61 -13.91 16.74 12.25
CA ILE A 61 -13.36 15.49 11.74
C ILE A 61 -13.68 15.37 10.26
N VAL A 62 -12.66 15.25 9.40
CA VAL A 62 -12.80 15.14 7.95
C VAL A 62 -12.38 13.76 7.46
N ARG A 63 -13.23 13.09 6.66
CA ARG A 63 -12.80 11.89 5.91
C ARG A 63 -12.14 12.29 4.60
N ASP A 64 -10.89 11.86 4.43
CA ASP A 64 -10.11 12.12 3.21
C ASP A 64 -10.75 11.52 1.96
N LYS A 65 -10.27 11.97 0.79
CA LYS A 65 -10.59 11.33 -0.49
C LYS A 65 -9.83 10.02 -0.59
N GLY A 66 -10.44 8.95 -1.08
CA GLY A 66 -9.76 7.69 -1.42
C GLY A 66 -10.71 6.70 -2.09
N THR A 67 -10.19 5.65 -2.73
CA THR A 67 -11.04 4.55 -3.25
C THR A 67 -11.30 3.46 -2.22
N VAL A 68 -10.51 3.42 -1.14
CA VAL A 68 -10.65 2.47 -0.03
C VAL A 68 -11.94 2.75 0.74
N GLY A 69 -12.81 1.75 0.78
CA GLY A 69 -14.16 1.90 1.34
C GLY A 69 -15.04 2.87 0.53
N SER A 70 -14.80 3.06 -0.76
CA SER A 70 -15.63 3.93 -1.62
C SER A 70 -17.07 3.41 -1.82
N MET A 71 -17.33 2.15 -1.46
CA MET A 71 -18.68 1.56 -1.44
C MET A 71 -19.27 1.43 -0.03
N THR A 72 -18.54 1.83 1.02
CA THR A 72 -18.99 1.68 2.42
C THR A 72 -18.78 2.97 3.22
N HIS A 73 -19.86 3.43 3.84
CA HIS A 73 -19.80 4.48 4.84
C HIS A 73 -18.90 4.04 5.99
N THR A 74 -18.05 4.95 6.46
CA THR A 74 -17.25 4.73 7.65
C THR A 74 -18.01 5.31 8.83
N VAL A 75 -18.24 4.50 9.85
CA VAL A 75 -18.86 4.95 11.10
C VAL A 75 -17.77 5.46 12.02
N LEU A 76 -17.89 6.72 12.41
CA LEU A 76 -17.11 7.33 13.47
C LEU A 76 -17.84 7.14 14.80
N LEU A 77 -17.14 6.58 15.78
CA LEU A 77 -17.56 6.58 17.17
C LEU A 77 -16.58 7.41 17.98
N ILE A 78 -17.09 8.13 18.96
CA ILE A 78 -16.30 8.85 19.97
C ILE A 78 -16.70 8.32 21.32
N ASP A 79 -15.74 7.85 22.11
CA ASP A 79 -15.95 7.21 23.42
C ASP A 79 -17.00 6.08 23.36
N ARG A 80 -16.91 5.27 22.29
CA ARG A 80 -17.82 4.16 21.95
C ARG A 80 -19.25 4.57 21.61
N GLN A 81 -19.56 5.86 21.51
CA GLN A 81 -20.85 6.34 21.03
C GLN A 81 -20.79 6.62 19.53
N PRO A 82 -21.68 6.03 18.70
CA PRO A 82 -21.76 6.36 17.29
C PRO A 82 -22.14 7.83 17.06
N VAL A 83 -21.36 8.53 16.25
CA VAL A 83 -21.54 9.96 15.98
C VAL A 83 -22.07 10.18 14.57
N ALA A 84 -21.34 9.69 13.58
CA ALA A 84 -21.65 9.95 12.18
C ALA A 84 -21.15 8.86 11.24
N MET A 85 -21.87 8.70 10.15
CA MET A 85 -21.47 7.98 8.95
C MET A 85 -20.81 8.96 7.98
N LEU A 86 -19.49 8.89 7.87
CA LEU A 86 -18.73 9.73 6.94
C LEU A 86 -18.50 9.01 5.62
N ASP A 87 -18.96 9.62 4.53
CA ASP A 87 -18.51 9.34 3.18
C ASP A 87 -17.26 10.18 2.84
N ARG A 88 -16.64 9.90 1.70
CA ARG A 88 -15.46 10.60 1.20
C ARG A 88 -15.73 12.09 1.07
N ARG A 89 -14.73 12.88 1.50
CA ARG A 89 -14.79 14.36 1.48
C ARG A 89 -15.95 14.90 2.30
N GLN A 90 -16.41 14.16 3.31
CA GLN A 90 -17.36 14.66 4.27
C GLN A 90 -16.66 15.03 5.58
N LYS A 91 -17.31 15.91 6.33
CA LYS A 91 -16.91 16.30 7.67
C LYS A 91 -18.08 16.26 8.63
N VAL A 92 -17.77 16.01 9.90
CA VAL A 92 -18.67 16.23 11.02
C VAL A 92 -17.98 17.19 11.99
N ASP A 93 -18.74 18.16 12.45
CA ASP A 93 -18.32 19.09 13.49
C ASP A 93 -19.01 18.65 14.79
N VAL A 94 -18.22 18.44 15.83
CA VAL A 94 -18.69 18.06 17.16
C VAL A 94 -18.10 19.01 18.19
N PHE A 95 -18.66 18.98 19.39
CA PHE A 95 -18.06 19.61 20.56
C PHE A 95 -17.52 18.50 21.46
N LEU A 96 -16.35 18.69 22.08
CA LEU A 96 -15.78 17.76 23.08
C LEU A 96 -15.29 18.53 24.32
N THR A 97 -15.12 17.80 25.42
CA THR A 97 -14.46 18.29 26.64
C THR A 97 -12.95 18.33 26.41
N PRO A 98 -12.18 19.16 27.14
CA PRO A 98 -10.73 19.01 27.19
C PRO A 98 -10.34 17.61 27.73
N GLY A 99 -9.33 16.98 27.13
CA GLY A 99 -8.77 15.71 27.57
C GLY A 99 -8.77 14.61 26.51
N VAL A 100 -8.39 13.40 26.91
CA VAL A 100 -8.23 12.25 26.01
C VAL A 100 -9.59 11.62 25.68
N HIS A 101 -9.89 11.56 24.38
CA HIS A 101 -11.06 10.88 23.83
C HIS A 101 -10.64 9.71 22.93
N ILE A 102 -11.47 8.67 22.88
CA ILE A 102 -11.25 7.49 22.04
C ILE A 102 -12.02 7.67 20.74
N PHE A 103 -11.30 7.79 19.64
CA PHE A 103 -11.86 7.83 18.29
C PHE A 103 -11.80 6.43 17.68
N THR A 104 -12.97 5.84 17.43
CA THR A 104 -13.09 4.51 16.83
C THR A 104 -13.64 4.62 15.42
N VAL A 105 -12.99 3.91 14.49
CA VAL A 105 -13.35 3.87 13.07
C VAL A 105 -13.89 2.47 12.77
N SER A 106 -15.12 2.38 12.26
CA SER A 106 -15.74 1.09 11.90
C SER A 106 -16.48 1.15 10.56
N TYR A 107 -16.92 0.00 10.06
CA TYR A 107 -17.93 -0.07 8.99
C TYR A 107 -19.29 -0.41 9.62
N MET A 108 -20.41 0.04 9.03
CA MET A 108 -21.75 -0.28 9.55
C MET A 108 -21.98 -1.77 9.79
N LYS A 109 -21.46 -2.64 8.90
CA LYS A 109 -21.59 -4.10 9.02
C LYS A 109 -20.86 -4.68 10.26
N HIS A 110 -19.96 -3.90 10.86
CA HIS A 110 -19.09 -4.30 11.97
C HIS A 110 -19.28 -3.42 13.21
N LEU A 111 -20.44 -2.79 13.39
CA LEU A 111 -20.75 -2.08 14.65
C LEU A 111 -20.73 -3.00 15.88
N THR A 112 -20.92 -4.31 15.68
CA THR A 112 -20.78 -5.37 16.71
C THR A 112 -19.49 -6.19 16.54
N GLY A 113 -18.64 -5.83 15.57
CA GLY A 113 -17.39 -6.52 15.25
C GLY A 113 -16.15 -5.76 15.71
N ARG A 114 -14.97 -6.27 15.35
CA ARG A 114 -13.70 -5.59 15.64
C ARG A 114 -13.63 -4.27 14.85
N PRO A 115 -13.32 -3.13 15.48
CA PRO A 115 -13.17 -1.86 14.77
C PRO A 115 -11.98 -1.91 13.81
N LEU A 116 -12.00 -1.03 12.81
CA LEU A 116 -10.89 -0.87 11.87
C LEU A 116 -9.69 -0.18 12.51
N GLY A 117 -9.94 0.67 13.50
CA GLY A 117 -8.91 1.32 14.31
C GLY A 117 -9.51 2.08 15.49
N GLU A 118 -8.74 2.21 16.55
CA GLU A 118 -9.06 3.01 17.75
C GLU A 118 -7.86 3.90 18.07
N TYR A 119 -8.13 5.17 18.36
CA TYR A 119 -7.10 6.20 18.51
C TYR A 119 -7.41 7.06 19.72
N ASN A 120 -6.45 7.17 20.64
CA ASN A 120 -6.52 8.09 21.76
C ASN A 120 -6.03 9.45 21.30
N ILE A 121 -6.89 10.46 21.33
CA ILE A 121 -6.54 11.83 20.94
C ILE A 121 -6.88 12.75 22.10
N ASP A 122 -5.87 13.44 22.60
CA ASP A 122 -6.02 14.49 23.61
C ASP A 122 -6.55 15.76 22.95
N ILE A 123 -7.77 16.19 23.29
CA ILE A 123 -8.41 17.42 22.83
C ILE A 123 -7.99 18.55 23.75
N GLN A 124 -7.29 19.53 23.20
CA GLN A 124 -6.68 20.60 23.98
C GLN A 124 -7.43 21.92 23.76
N PRO A 125 -7.58 22.73 24.82
CA PRO A 125 -8.03 24.11 24.68
C PRO A 125 -7.02 24.89 23.83
N ASP A 126 -7.49 25.94 23.15
CA ASP A 126 -6.65 26.86 22.35
C ASP A 126 -5.84 26.22 21.21
N THR A 127 -6.16 24.99 20.84
CA THR A 127 -5.62 24.31 19.66
C THR A 127 -6.67 24.14 18.60
N ASP A 128 -6.23 24.12 17.34
CA ASP A 128 -7.10 23.76 16.23
C ASP A 128 -7.34 22.24 16.27
N ASN A 129 -8.50 21.83 16.80
CA ASN A 129 -8.91 20.43 16.90
C ASN A 129 -9.50 19.93 15.57
N GLN A 130 -8.80 20.20 14.48
CA GLN A 130 -9.08 19.62 13.17
C GLN A 130 -8.40 18.26 13.06
N LEU A 131 -9.21 17.23 12.88
CA LEU A 131 -8.77 15.85 12.75
C LEU A 131 -9.11 15.36 11.34
N ARG A 132 -8.24 14.48 10.81
CA ARG A 132 -8.49 13.76 9.57
C ARG A 132 -8.62 12.28 9.84
N LEU A 133 -9.59 11.68 9.18
CA LEU A 133 -9.79 10.25 9.06
C LEU A 133 -9.20 9.80 7.71
N ARG A 134 -8.05 9.15 7.79
CA ARG A 134 -7.31 8.64 6.63
C ARG A 134 -7.62 7.15 6.46
N LEU A 135 -8.01 6.76 5.26
CA LEU A 135 -8.23 5.34 4.89
C LEU A 135 -7.26 5.01 3.76
N VAL A 136 -6.13 4.39 4.09
CA VAL A 136 -5.11 3.97 3.12
C VAL A 136 -5.26 2.48 2.84
N THR A 137 -4.94 2.06 1.62
CA THR A 137 -5.00 0.65 1.20
C THR A 137 -4.02 -0.23 1.98
N LYS A 138 -2.86 0.32 2.35
CA LYS A 138 -1.75 -0.37 3.00
C LYS A 138 -1.76 -0.29 4.53
N ASP A 139 -2.47 0.68 5.11
CA ASP A 139 -2.42 0.95 6.55
C ASP A 139 -3.77 0.75 7.24
N ALA A 140 -3.73 0.37 8.51
CA ALA A 140 -4.89 0.40 9.38
C ALA A 140 -5.35 1.85 9.57
N PRO A 141 -6.61 2.21 9.23
CA PRO A 141 -7.17 3.56 9.12
C PRO A 141 -6.26 4.70 9.56
N ARG A 142 -6.67 5.58 10.46
CA ARG A 142 -5.86 6.57 11.22
C ARG A 142 -6.75 7.77 11.42
N VAL A 143 -6.86 8.18 12.68
CA VAL A 143 -7.38 9.48 13.05
C VAL A 143 -6.18 10.26 13.58
N GLU A 144 -5.88 11.37 12.92
CA GLU A 144 -4.71 12.19 13.23
C GLU A 144 -5.06 13.68 13.18
N ARG A 145 -4.33 14.51 13.92
CA ARG A 145 -4.46 15.97 13.83
C ARG A 145 -4.03 16.42 12.45
N MET A 146 -4.79 17.32 11.85
CA MET A 146 -4.40 18.00 10.63
C MET A 146 -3.26 18.94 11.00
N SER A 147 -2.03 18.63 10.57
CA SER A 147 -0.94 19.60 10.63
C SER A 147 -1.30 20.81 9.76
N ALA A 148 -0.80 22.00 10.13
CA ALA A 148 -0.88 23.20 9.29
C ALA A 148 -0.55 22.84 7.83
N PRO A 149 -1.24 23.45 6.86
CA PRO A 149 -1.57 22.82 5.59
C PRO A 149 -0.36 22.15 4.96
N ASP A 150 -0.57 20.92 4.47
CA ASP A 150 0.19 20.34 3.38
C ASP A 150 0.14 21.33 2.19
N VAL A 151 0.92 22.41 2.27
CA VAL A 151 1.18 23.34 1.18
C VAL A 151 1.87 22.49 0.11
N PRO A 152 1.38 22.48 -1.14
CA PRO A 152 2.16 21.92 -2.24
C PRO A 152 3.48 22.70 -2.32
N GLY A 153 4.56 22.15 -1.74
CA GLY A 153 5.88 22.79 -1.64
C GLY A 153 6.39 23.15 -0.23
N GLY A 154 5.61 22.94 0.83
CA GLY A 154 6.11 23.05 2.20
C GLY A 154 6.77 21.74 2.64
N GLN A 155 7.96 21.81 3.25
CA GLN A 155 8.70 20.66 3.80
C GLN A 155 7.98 20.05 5.03
N GLY A 156 6.76 19.54 4.84
CA GLY A 156 6.19 18.55 5.72
C GLY A 156 6.94 17.25 5.47
N LYS A 157 7.68 16.77 6.46
CA LYS A 157 8.31 15.44 6.41
C LYS A 157 7.24 14.41 6.02
N PRO A 158 7.47 13.58 4.99
CA PRO A 158 6.59 12.46 4.72
C PRO A 158 6.55 11.57 5.96
N LEU A 159 5.36 11.41 6.55
CA LEU A 159 5.11 10.34 7.51
C LEU A 159 5.07 9.01 6.75
N TRP A 160 6.25 8.49 6.46
CA TRP A 160 6.51 7.07 6.25
C TRP A 160 7.83 6.77 6.94
N HIS A 161 7.71 5.95 7.98
CA HIS A 161 8.74 5.09 8.58
C HIS A 161 10.07 5.77 8.91
N ASP A 162 10.26 6.01 10.20
CA ASP A 162 11.53 6.49 10.75
C ASP A 162 12.69 5.60 10.29
N ARG A 163 13.90 6.16 10.34
CA ARG A 163 15.17 5.55 9.91
C ARG A 163 15.43 4.12 10.44
N GLU A 164 14.68 3.67 11.45
CA GLU A 164 14.69 2.31 12.02
C GLU A 164 14.05 1.25 11.09
N ASP A 165 13.19 1.63 10.14
CA ASP A 165 12.64 0.69 9.13
C ASP A 165 13.59 0.44 7.95
N LEU A 166 14.73 1.13 7.90
CA LEU A 166 15.81 0.81 6.96
C LEU A 166 16.55 -0.50 7.33
N GLU A 167 16.30 -1.06 8.50
CA GLU A 167 16.85 -2.37 8.92
C GLU A 167 16.09 -3.56 8.31
N GLN A 168 15.06 -3.31 7.48
CA GLN A 168 14.21 -4.34 6.88
C GLN A 168 14.58 -4.76 5.46
N TYR A 169 15.85 -4.60 5.08
CA TYR A 169 16.32 -4.95 3.74
C TYR A 169 17.03 -6.29 3.69
N ALA A 170 16.63 -7.11 2.72
CA ALA A 170 17.49 -8.19 2.28
C ALA A 170 18.75 -7.60 1.66
N ASN A 171 19.90 -8.08 2.13
CA ASN A 171 21.14 -7.92 1.38
C ASN A 171 20.91 -8.54 -0.01
N PRO A 172 21.18 -7.81 -1.11
CA PRO A 172 21.04 -8.35 -2.46
C PRO A 172 21.77 -9.67 -2.66
N ALA A 173 22.89 -9.93 -1.96
CA ALA A 173 23.62 -11.20 -2.05
C ALA A 173 22.85 -12.40 -1.45
N ASP A 174 21.89 -12.16 -0.55
CA ASP A 174 21.16 -13.19 0.18
C ASP A 174 19.81 -13.52 -0.46
N VAL A 175 19.38 -12.81 -1.51
CA VAL A 175 18.02 -13.00 -2.06
C VAL A 175 17.80 -14.42 -2.55
N ALA A 176 18.82 -15.02 -3.17
CA ALA A 176 18.73 -16.41 -3.61
C ALA A 176 18.40 -17.37 -2.45
N SER A 177 19.16 -17.30 -1.34
CA SER A 177 18.96 -18.20 -0.20
C SER A 177 17.64 -17.92 0.52
N ILE A 178 17.28 -16.65 0.70
CA ILE A 178 16.00 -16.23 1.30
C ILE A 178 14.81 -16.82 0.52
N VAL A 179 14.84 -16.69 -0.80
CA VAL A 179 13.74 -17.17 -1.65
C VAL A 179 13.68 -18.69 -1.65
N ASP A 180 14.82 -19.38 -1.78
CA ASP A 180 14.84 -20.84 -1.80
C ASP A 180 14.40 -21.44 -0.44
N ASP A 181 14.85 -20.86 0.67
CA ASP A 181 14.45 -21.29 2.00
C ASP A 181 12.94 -21.10 2.22
N ALA A 182 12.41 -19.93 1.84
CA ALA A 182 10.97 -19.67 1.95
C ALA A 182 10.13 -20.59 1.05
N ILE A 183 10.61 -20.94 -0.14
CA ILE A 183 9.93 -21.89 -1.04
C ILE A 183 9.99 -23.32 -0.47
N ALA A 184 11.12 -23.74 0.10
CA ALA A 184 11.27 -25.06 0.70
C ALA A 184 10.31 -25.28 1.89
N HIS A 185 9.99 -24.23 2.62
CA HIS A 185 9.06 -24.25 3.75
C HIS A 185 7.59 -23.98 3.35
N ALA A 186 7.31 -23.62 2.09
CA ALA A 186 5.95 -23.39 1.62
C ALA A 186 5.26 -24.73 1.28
N SER A 187 4.16 -25.04 1.95
CA SER A 187 3.33 -26.17 1.56
C SER A 187 2.44 -25.83 0.36
N THR A 188 2.00 -26.84 -0.40
CA THR A 188 0.97 -26.67 -1.44
C THR A 188 -0.30 -26.02 -0.87
N GLY A 189 -0.63 -26.31 0.40
CA GLY A 189 -1.76 -25.70 1.10
C GLY A 189 -1.55 -24.21 1.41
N ASP A 190 -0.32 -23.78 1.66
CA ASP A 190 0.00 -22.37 1.88
C ASP A 190 -0.18 -21.57 0.59
N TRP A 191 0.20 -22.14 -0.56
CA TRP A 191 -0.05 -21.50 -1.85
C TRP A 191 -1.55 -21.29 -2.10
N TRP A 192 -2.37 -22.34 -1.94
CA TRP A 192 -3.83 -22.25 -2.13
C TRP A 192 -4.51 -21.24 -1.20
N LYS A 193 -3.92 -21.00 -0.02
CA LYS A 193 -4.42 -20.04 0.97
C LYS A 193 -3.77 -18.66 0.84
N THR A 194 -2.94 -18.42 -0.18
CA THR A 194 -2.15 -17.17 -0.34
C THR A 194 -1.22 -16.87 0.85
N LEU A 195 -0.77 -17.92 1.55
CA LEU A 195 0.13 -17.85 2.71
C LEU A 195 1.59 -18.16 2.35
N ALA A 196 1.91 -18.42 1.09
CA ALA A 196 3.29 -18.57 0.65
C ALA A 196 4.08 -17.29 0.98
N GLY A 197 5.22 -17.45 1.67
CA GLY A 197 6.02 -16.33 2.19
C GLY A 197 5.57 -15.76 3.55
N ARG A 198 4.56 -16.34 4.22
CA ARG A 198 4.09 -15.87 5.55
C ARG A 198 5.11 -16.08 6.69
N GLY A 199 6.04 -17.03 6.53
CA GLY A 199 7.12 -17.27 7.48
C GLY A 199 8.39 -16.47 7.20
N MET A 200 8.37 -15.60 6.20
CA MET A 200 9.51 -14.76 5.86
C MET A 200 9.78 -13.76 6.99
N ASN A 201 11.05 -13.56 7.33
CA ASN A 201 11.44 -12.49 8.24
C ASN A 201 11.10 -11.14 7.58
N GLU A 202 10.32 -10.29 8.26
CA GLU A 202 9.99 -8.95 7.77
C GLU A 202 11.27 -8.13 7.54
N GLN A 203 12.36 -8.42 8.25
CA GLN A 203 13.64 -7.75 8.08
C GLN A 203 14.35 -8.06 6.75
N THR A 204 13.96 -9.13 6.05
CA THR A 204 14.55 -9.49 4.76
C THR A 204 13.54 -9.39 3.64
N ARG A 205 12.38 -8.75 3.89
CA ARG A 205 11.24 -8.77 2.98
C ARG A 205 11.48 -7.99 1.70
N TYR A 206 12.20 -6.88 1.76
CA TYR A 206 12.32 -5.94 0.66
C TYR A 206 13.73 -5.86 0.10
N VAL A 207 13.82 -5.70 -1.22
CA VAL A 207 15.06 -5.37 -1.94
C VAL A 207 14.81 -4.13 -2.78
N TYR A 208 15.74 -3.19 -2.76
CA TYR A 208 15.66 -1.99 -3.60
C TYR A 208 16.48 -2.14 -4.88
N THR A 209 15.98 -1.62 -6.00
CA THR A 209 16.63 -1.67 -7.30
C THR A 209 16.75 -0.29 -7.93
N THR A 210 17.88 -0.03 -8.59
CA THR A 210 18.19 1.23 -9.29
C THR A 210 17.22 1.52 -10.43
N LYS A 211 16.74 0.50 -11.14
CA LYS A 211 15.89 0.69 -12.33
C LYS A 211 14.39 0.63 -12.05
N ALA A 212 13.97 -0.04 -10.99
CA ALA A 212 12.57 -0.40 -10.80
C ALA A 212 12.03 -0.14 -9.38
N GLY A 213 12.85 0.40 -8.47
CA GLY A 213 12.44 0.68 -7.10
C GLY A 213 12.32 -0.59 -6.25
N TRP A 214 11.31 -0.62 -5.39
CA TRP A 214 11.08 -1.69 -4.41
C TRP A 214 10.62 -2.99 -5.05
N VAL A 215 11.19 -4.09 -4.56
CA VAL A 215 10.77 -5.46 -4.83
C VAL A 215 10.43 -6.11 -3.49
N ASP A 216 9.14 -6.40 -3.26
CA ASP A 216 8.68 -7.25 -2.15
C ASP A 216 8.92 -8.73 -2.49
N LEU A 217 9.86 -9.36 -1.78
CA LEU A 217 10.20 -10.75 -1.99
C LEU A 217 9.09 -11.72 -1.57
N LYS A 218 8.16 -11.32 -0.70
CA LYS A 218 7.00 -12.15 -0.35
C LYS A 218 6.13 -12.42 -1.57
N HIS A 219 5.88 -11.39 -2.38
CA HIS A 219 5.17 -11.48 -3.65
C HIS A 219 5.94 -12.32 -4.69
N VAL A 220 7.26 -12.13 -4.74
CA VAL A 220 8.15 -12.95 -5.57
C VAL A 220 8.06 -14.43 -5.18
N ILE A 221 8.16 -14.77 -3.89
CA ILE A 221 8.10 -16.14 -3.35
C ILE A 221 6.73 -16.76 -3.61
N SER A 222 5.65 -16.03 -3.35
CA SER A 222 4.28 -16.51 -3.58
C SER A 222 4.07 -16.90 -5.06
N THR A 223 4.60 -16.10 -5.97
CA THR A 223 4.49 -16.39 -7.41
C THR A 223 5.49 -17.45 -7.87
N ALA A 224 6.72 -17.44 -7.36
CA ALA A 224 7.77 -18.39 -7.71
C ALA A 224 7.50 -19.81 -7.18
N SER A 225 6.80 -19.93 -6.05
CA SER A 225 6.41 -21.22 -5.45
C SER A 225 5.22 -21.89 -6.16
N ASN A 226 4.51 -21.17 -7.02
CA ASN A 226 3.27 -21.64 -7.66
C ASN A 226 3.48 -22.97 -8.41
N PRO A 227 2.84 -24.08 -8.00
CA PRO A 227 2.98 -25.38 -8.67
C PRO A 227 2.40 -25.39 -10.08
N GLY A 228 1.51 -24.44 -10.43
CA GLY A 228 1.02 -24.22 -11.79
C GLY A 228 2.10 -23.74 -12.76
N CYS A 229 3.31 -23.40 -12.27
CA CYS A 229 4.36 -22.87 -13.13
C CYS A 229 4.92 -23.87 -14.16
N TYR A 230 4.70 -25.17 -13.95
CA TYR A 230 5.16 -26.24 -14.85
C TYR A 230 4.34 -26.35 -16.14
N VAL A 231 3.22 -25.65 -16.22
CA VAL A 231 2.45 -25.50 -17.46
C VAL A 231 2.77 -24.09 -17.99
N PRO A 232 3.51 -23.95 -19.10
CA PRO A 232 3.97 -22.65 -19.61
C PRO A 232 2.87 -21.60 -19.84
N GLY A 233 1.62 -22.06 -20.07
CA GLY A 233 0.45 -21.17 -20.13
C GLY A 233 -0.14 -20.82 -18.75
N ALA A 234 -0.07 -21.73 -17.77
CA ALA A 234 -0.64 -21.54 -16.43
C ALA A 234 0.31 -20.78 -15.48
N SER A 235 1.60 -20.65 -15.81
CA SER A 235 2.56 -19.81 -15.08
C SER A 235 2.32 -18.31 -15.32
N ILE A 236 2.20 -17.92 -16.60
CA ILE A 236 1.85 -16.57 -17.01
C ILE A 236 0.41 -16.29 -16.59
N PHE A 237 -0.52 -17.21 -16.88
CA PHE A 237 -1.88 -17.07 -16.39
C PHE A 237 -1.87 -16.97 -14.86
N GLY A 238 -1.10 -17.78 -14.14
CA GLY A 238 -1.02 -17.80 -12.67
C GLY A 238 -0.46 -16.54 -12.04
N ALA A 239 0.57 -15.91 -12.61
CA ALA A 239 1.01 -14.58 -12.17
C ALA A 239 -0.12 -13.54 -12.37
N TRP A 240 -0.84 -13.63 -13.49
CA TRP A 240 -2.04 -12.81 -13.73
C TRP A 240 -3.25 -13.24 -12.88
N THR A 241 -3.36 -14.52 -12.52
CA THR A 241 -4.47 -15.04 -11.72
C THR A 241 -4.25 -14.70 -10.27
N MET A 242 -3.00 -14.56 -9.81
CA MET A 242 -2.71 -14.02 -8.49
C MET A 242 -3.11 -12.54 -8.43
N GLU A 243 -2.84 -11.75 -9.47
CA GLU A 243 -3.38 -10.37 -9.58
C GLU A 243 -4.93 -10.38 -9.60
N VAL A 244 -5.55 -11.24 -10.40
CA VAL A 244 -7.02 -11.35 -10.50
C VAL A 244 -7.65 -11.90 -9.20
N MET A 245 -7.04 -12.88 -8.55
CA MET A 245 -7.47 -13.41 -7.26
C MET A 245 -7.27 -12.35 -6.18
N GLN A 246 -6.19 -11.57 -6.22
CA GLN A 246 -6.04 -10.39 -5.38
C GLN A 246 -7.15 -9.37 -5.69
N VAL A 247 -7.57 -9.16 -6.94
CA VAL A 247 -8.77 -8.37 -7.26
C VAL A 247 -10.02 -8.87 -6.51
N PHE A 248 -10.19 -10.18 -6.31
CA PHE A 248 -11.35 -10.73 -5.60
C PHE A 248 -11.22 -10.79 -4.07
N TYR A 249 -10.02 -11.01 -3.53
CA TYR A 249 -9.77 -11.22 -2.10
C TYR A 249 -9.15 -10.00 -1.38
N ALA A 250 -8.37 -9.19 -2.11
CA ALA A 250 -7.70 -7.99 -1.63
C ALA A 250 -7.56 -6.94 -2.77
N PRO A 251 -8.68 -6.41 -3.32
CA PRO A 251 -8.70 -5.67 -4.59
C PRO A 251 -7.79 -4.46 -4.71
N PHE A 252 -7.17 -4.06 -3.61
CA PHE A 252 -6.41 -2.85 -3.48
C PHE A 252 -4.90 -3.07 -3.61
N SER A 253 -4.37 -4.28 -3.35
CA SER A 253 -2.94 -4.59 -3.55
C SER A 253 -2.59 -4.88 -5.01
N ALA A 254 -3.53 -5.42 -5.78
CA ALA A 254 -3.36 -5.82 -7.18
C ALA A 254 -3.05 -4.68 -8.18
N PHE A 255 -3.00 -3.43 -7.71
CA PHE A 255 -2.76 -2.25 -8.56
C PHE A 255 -1.48 -1.50 -8.21
N GLU A 256 -0.67 -2.04 -7.32
CA GLU A 256 0.57 -1.42 -6.90
C GLU A 256 1.70 -1.83 -7.85
N ALA A 257 2.46 -0.85 -8.32
CA ALA A 257 3.49 -1.08 -9.32
C ALA A 257 4.59 -2.01 -8.77
N GLU A 258 4.86 -1.91 -7.47
CA GLU A 258 5.80 -2.73 -6.72
C GLU A 258 5.33 -4.20 -6.65
N ASP A 259 4.07 -4.44 -6.29
CA ASP A 259 3.49 -5.78 -6.22
C ASP A 259 3.45 -6.44 -7.60
N PHE A 260 3.05 -5.68 -8.63
CA PHE A 260 3.06 -6.15 -10.01
C PHE A 260 4.47 -6.52 -10.49
N LEU A 261 5.46 -5.68 -10.17
CA LEU A 261 6.86 -5.96 -10.49
C LEU A 261 7.34 -7.22 -9.78
N SER A 262 7.09 -7.35 -8.48
CA SER A 262 7.44 -8.54 -7.68
C SER A 262 6.78 -9.81 -8.20
N ASN A 263 5.48 -9.76 -8.49
CA ASN A 263 4.74 -10.88 -9.07
C ASN A 263 5.31 -11.26 -10.44
N ARG A 264 5.66 -10.27 -11.27
CA ARG A 264 6.32 -10.50 -12.57
C ARG A 264 7.71 -11.13 -12.43
N ILE A 265 8.51 -10.71 -11.45
CA ILE A 265 9.82 -11.31 -11.16
C ILE A 265 9.63 -12.78 -10.76
N GLY A 266 8.77 -13.06 -9.79
CA GLY A 266 8.49 -14.42 -9.32
C GLY A 266 7.92 -15.33 -10.42
N GLY A 267 6.97 -14.84 -11.20
CA GLY A 267 6.35 -15.58 -12.31
C GLY A 267 7.34 -15.94 -13.41
N ASN A 268 8.17 -14.99 -13.83
CA ASN A 268 9.22 -15.26 -14.82
C ASN A 268 10.28 -16.22 -14.28
N ALA A 269 10.64 -16.11 -13.00
CA ALA A 269 11.57 -17.04 -12.39
C ALA A 269 11.03 -18.47 -12.41
N ALA A 270 9.73 -18.64 -12.12
CA ALA A 270 9.05 -19.93 -12.18
C ALA A 270 9.02 -20.51 -13.61
N VAL A 271 8.73 -19.67 -14.62
CA VAL A 271 8.76 -20.05 -16.05
C VAL A 271 10.15 -20.55 -16.46
N ILE A 272 11.19 -19.79 -16.14
CA ILE A 272 12.57 -20.15 -16.48
C ILE A 272 12.98 -21.44 -15.78
N TYR A 273 12.64 -21.59 -14.50
CA TYR A 273 12.92 -22.81 -13.74
C TYR A 273 12.28 -24.03 -14.39
N ALA A 274 10.98 -23.95 -14.72
CA ALA A 274 10.25 -25.03 -15.37
C ALA A 274 10.79 -25.34 -16.77
N ALA A 275 11.01 -24.33 -17.62
CA ALA A 275 11.49 -24.50 -18.99
C ALA A 275 12.91 -25.10 -19.06
N THR A 276 13.69 -24.95 -17.99
CA THR A 276 15.04 -25.48 -17.89
C THR A 276 15.11 -26.76 -17.07
N LEU A 277 13.98 -27.27 -16.57
CA LEU A 277 13.93 -28.41 -15.65
C LEU A 277 14.88 -28.23 -14.45
N GLY A 278 15.03 -27.00 -13.96
CA GLY A 278 15.96 -26.65 -12.88
C GLY A 278 17.45 -26.67 -13.25
N THR A 279 17.82 -26.95 -14.50
CA THR A 279 19.25 -27.05 -14.91
C THR A 279 19.99 -25.72 -14.89
N LYS A 280 19.28 -24.59 -14.89
CA LYS A 280 19.88 -23.25 -14.78
C LYS A 280 20.01 -22.76 -13.34
N GLY A 281 19.75 -23.61 -12.35
CA GLY A 281 19.84 -23.26 -10.93
C GLY A 281 18.49 -23.30 -10.22
N THR A 282 18.51 -22.95 -8.94
CA THR A 282 17.33 -22.89 -8.08
C THR A 282 16.41 -21.73 -8.46
N ARG A 283 15.21 -21.69 -7.90
CA ARG A 283 14.26 -20.59 -8.14
C ARG A 283 14.80 -19.28 -7.57
N GLY A 284 15.38 -19.31 -6.38
CA GLY A 284 16.06 -18.18 -5.76
C GLY A 284 17.21 -17.64 -6.62
N GLN A 285 18.06 -18.51 -7.17
CA GLN A 285 19.13 -18.08 -8.09
C GLN A 285 18.61 -17.44 -9.39
N ILE A 286 17.44 -17.84 -9.87
CA ILE A 286 16.82 -17.19 -11.02
C ILE A 286 16.26 -15.82 -10.62
N VAL A 287 15.57 -15.72 -9.48
CA VAL A 287 15.09 -14.44 -8.93
C VAL A 287 16.25 -13.45 -8.75
N GLN A 288 17.34 -13.89 -8.11
CA GLN A 288 18.56 -13.09 -7.92
C GLN A 288 19.03 -12.48 -9.25
N ARG A 289 19.24 -13.31 -10.27
CA ARG A 289 19.71 -12.83 -11.59
C ARG A 289 18.74 -11.85 -12.25
N MET A 290 17.45 -11.96 -11.96
CA MET A 290 16.47 -10.99 -12.45
C MET A 290 16.60 -9.65 -11.72
N ILE A 291 16.74 -9.68 -10.40
CA ILE A 291 16.98 -8.49 -9.58
C ILE A 291 18.31 -7.83 -9.97
N ASP A 292 19.39 -8.60 -10.16
CA ASP A 292 20.71 -8.11 -10.61
C ASP A 292 20.62 -7.29 -11.90
N LYS A 293 19.75 -7.68 -12.85
CA LYS A 293 19.52 -6.94 -14.10
C LYS A 293 18.83 -5.59 -13.88
N LEU A 294 18.02 -5.49 -12.83
CA LEU A 294 17.41 -4.24 -12.36
C LEU A 294 18.41 -3.36 -11.59
N GLY A 295 19.59 -3.90 -11.28
CA GLY A 295 20.67 -3.23 -10.55
C GLY A 295 20.28 -3.01 -9.09
N PRO A 296 20.30 -4.02 -8.22
CA PRO A 296 19.94 -3.86 -6.82
C PRO A 296 20.91 -2.89 -6.13
N LEU A 297 20.40 -2.12 -5.17
CA LEU A 297 21.24 -1.39 -4.25
C LEU A 297 21.50 -2.26 -3.02
N SER A 298 22.72 -2.23 -2.50
CA SER A 298 22.99 -2.68 -1.14
C SER A 298 22.18 -1.86 -0.13
N ALA A 299 22.01 -2.38 1.08
CA ALA A 299 21.31 -1.66 2.15
C ALA A 299 21.97 -0.28 2.43
N GLU A 300 23.30 -0.20 2.37
CA GLU A 300 24.06 1.04 2.53
C GLU A 300 23.82 2.02 1.38
N GLU A 301 23.87 1.55 0.13
CA GLU A 301 23.58 2.40 -1.04
C GLU A 301 22.13 2.88 -1.05
N ALA A 302 21.18 2.03 -0.64
CA ALA A 302 19.78 2.42 -0.50
C ALA A 302 19.63 3.50 0.57
N ALA A 303 20.19 3.30 1.76
CA ALA A 303 20.16 4.28 2.85
C ALA A 303 20.80 5.62 2.43
N ALA A 304 21.93 5.58 1.72
CA ALA A 304 22.59 6.77 1.18
C ALA A 304 21.74 7.48 0.12
N HIS A 305 21.14 6.73 -0.80
CA HIS A 305 20.26 7.26 -1.84
C HIS A 305 19.07 8.03 -1.25
N PHE A 306 18.41 7.47 -0.22
CA PHE A 306 17.31 8.13 0.47
C PHE A 306 17.75 9.30 1.35
N GLY A 307 18.96 9.24 1.92
CA GLY A 307 19.54 10.34 2.68
C GLY A 307 19.85 11.59 1.85
N VAL A 308 20.15 11.43 0.55
CA VAL A 308 20.50 12.53 -0.37
C VAL A 308 19.29 13.07 -1.13
N HIS A 309 18.32 12.23 -1.48
CA HIS A 309 17.19 12.61 -2.34
C HIS A 309 15.84 12.80 -1.61
N GLY A 310 15.78 12.53 -0.29
CA GLY A 310 14.53 12.52 0.47
C GLY A 310 13.57 11.40 0.03
N PRO A 311 12.42 11.21 0.72
CA PRO A 311 11.50 10.13 0.37
C PRO A 311 10.75 10.44 -0.94
N LEU A 312 11.02 9.64 -1.97
CA LEU A 312 10.28 9.47 -3.24
C LEU A 312 10.03 10.75 -4.06
N GLN A 313 10.90 11.02 -5.04
CA GLN A 313 10.43 11.60 -6.30
C GLN A 313 9.47 10.60 -6.97
N LYS A 314 8.25 11.05 -7.29
CA LYS A 314 7.23 10.24 -7.96
C LYS A 314 7.75 9.71 -9.30
N TRP A 315 7.49 8.44 -9.57
CA TRP A 315 7.59 7.85 -10.89
C TRP A 315 6.62 8.54 -11.89
N PRO A 316 6.98 8.70 -13.19
CA PRO A 316 8.24 8.29 -13.83
C PRO A 316 9.39 9.29 -13.64
N PHE A 317 10.57 8.73 -13.41
CA PHE A 317 11.85 9.42 -13.25
C PHE A 317 12.30 10.09 -14.56
N ASN A 318 12.62 11.39 -14.52
CA ASN A 318 13.23 12.12 -15.63
C ASN A 318 14.76 12.04 -15.51
N PRO A 319 15.47 11.33 -16.40
CA PRO A 319 16.93 11.17 -16.33
C PRO A 319 17.71 12.48 -16.49
N ASP A 320 17.09 13.55 -16.98
CA ASP A 320 17.72 14.87 -17.16
C ASP A 320 17.83 15.67 -15.84
N GLU A 321 17.19 15.23 -14.75
CA GLU A 321 17.24 15.91 -13.44
C GLU A 321 18.45 15.51 -12.58
N VAL A 322 19.23 14.51 -13.00
CA VAL A 322 20.47 14.13 -12.34
C VAL A 322 21.61 14.92 -12.97
N GLY A 323 21.98 16.04 -12.33
CA GLY A 323 23.23 16.73 -12.64
C GLY A 323 24.43 15.77 -12.60
N PRO A 324 25.50 16.03 -13.37
CA PRO A 324 26.62 15.10 -13.51
C PRO A 324 27.24 14.76 -12.14
N MET A 325 27.22 13.48 -11.77
CA MET A 325 27.90 12.99 -10.56
C MET A 325 29.41 13.29 -10.65
N ASP A 326 29.92 13.98 -9.63
CA ASP A 326 31.34 14.29 -9.48
C ASP A 326 32.16 13.00 -9.27
N ARG A 327 33.03 12.67 -10.23
CA ARG A 327 33.87 11.47 -10.23
C ARG A 327 35.12 11.60 -9.34
N ARG A 328 35.03 12.27 -8.19
CA ARG A 328 36.22 12.57 -7.37
C ARG A 328 36.46 11.70 -6.14
N THR A 329 35.62 10.71 -5.86
CA THR A 329 35.83 9.81 -4.72
C THR A 329 35.81 8.35 -5.14
N ALA A 330 36.80 7.95 -5.92
CA ALA A 330 37.25 6.57 -6.04
C ALA A 330 38.77 6.58 -6.21
N GLY A 331 39.49 6.63 -5.08
CA GLY A 331 40.94 6.69 -5.08
C GLY A 331 41.52 6.95 -3.70
N ARG A 332 41.52 5.91 -2.86
CA ARG A 332 42.59 5.55 -1.91
C ARG A 332 42.30 4.20 -1.30
#